data_AF-A0AAW6H5L3-F1
#
_entry.id   AF-A0AAW6H5L3-F1
#
_cell.length_a   1.000
_cell.length_b   1.000
_cell.length_c   1.000
_cell.angle_alpha   90.00
_cell.angle_beta   90.00
_cell.angle_gamma   90.00
#
_symmetry.space_group_name_H-M   'P 1'
#
loop_
_entity.id
_entity.type
_entity.pdbx_description
1 polymer ?
#
loop_
_entity_poly.entity_id
_entity_poly.type
_entity_poly.pdbx_seq_one_letter_code
_entity_poly.pdbx_strand_id
1 'polypeptide(L)' 'MNIQEAKNIRLVDFLAGFGYKPVIQRGNSVWYKSPFRTEKEASFKV' A
#
# COMPACT_ATOMS: atom_id res chain seq x y z
N MET A 1 -12.90 14.03 7.41
CA MET A 1 -12.88 12.93 6.44
C MET A 1 -14.08 12.04 6.68
N ASN A 2 -14.94 11.88 5.68
CA ASN A 2 -16.12 11.01 5.71
C ASN A 2 -15.88 9.70 4.90
N ILE A 3 -16.84 8.77 4.95
CA ILE A 3 -16.70 7.46 4.29
C ILE A 3 -16.58 7.57 2.76
N GLN A 4 -17.27 8.54 2.13
CA GLN A 4 -17.20 8.73 0.68
C GLN A 4 -15.83 9.28 0.27
N GLU A 5 -15.30 10.25 1.03
CA GLU A 5 -13.95 10.77 0.85
C GLU A 5 -12.89 9.68 1.01
N ALA A 6 -13.07 8.79 2.01
CA ALA A 6 -12.16 7.67 2.25
C ALA A 6 -12.05 6.70 1.08
N LYS A 7 -13.18 6.38 0.43
CA LYS A 7 -13.20 5.47 -0.72
C LYS A 7 -12.49 6.01 -1.96
N ASN A 8 -12.30 7.32 -2.05
CA ASN A 8 -11.61 7.95 -3.17
C ASN A 8 -10.08 7.98 -3.00
N ILE A 9 -9.56 7.66 -1.81
CA ILE A 9 -8.12 7.59 -1.58
C ILE A 9 -7.58 6.29 -2.16
N ARG A 10 -6.64 6.41 -3.11
CA ARG A 10 -5.94 5.23 -3.63
C ARG A 10 -5.09 4.65 -2.50
N LEU A 11 -5.16 3.33 -2.31
CA LEU A 11 -4.43 2.65 -1.24
C LEU A 11 -2.92 2.87 -1.33
N VAL A 12 -2.38 3.05 -2.54
CA VAL A 12 -0.97 3.42 -2.79
C VAL A 12 -0.61 4.78 -2.19
N ASP A 13 -1.46 5.80 -2.38
CA ASP A 13 -1.22 7.14 -1.83
C ASP A 13 -1.36 7.14 -0.31
N PHE A 14 -2.33 6.39 0.20
CA PHE A 14 -2.52 6.18 1.63
C PHE A 14 -1.26 5.58 2.27
N LEU A 15 -0.74 4.48 1.71
CA LEU A 15 0.47 3.81 2.19
C LEU A 15 1.71 4.70 2.10
N ALA A 16 1.85 5.49 1.03
CA ALA A 16 2.94 6.44 0.87
C ALA A 16 2.96 7.51 1.97
N GLY A 17 1.78 7.98 2.42
CA GLY A 17 1.66 8.92 3.54
C GLY A 17 2.18 8.38 4.88
N PHE A 18 2.17 7.06 5.07
CA PHE A 18 2.77 6.38 6.23
C PHE A 18 4.24 5.98 6.02
N GLY A 19 4.84 6.34 4.88
CA GLY A 19 6.22 6.03 4.54
C GLY A 19 6.45 4.63 3.97
N TYR A 20 5.39 3.86 3.67
CA TYR A 20 5.51 2.58 3.01
C TYR A 20 5.84 2.80 1.52
N LYS A 21 6.91 2.15 1.07
CA LYS A 21 7.39 2.24 -0.31
C LYS A 21 7.08 0.95 -1.07
N PRO A 22 6.65 1.05 -2.33
CA PRO A 22 6.46 -0.11 -3.18
C PRO A 22 7.79 -0.84 -3.37
N VAL A 23 7.77 -2.16 -3.25
CA VAL A 23 8.93 -3.04 -3.45
C VAL A 23 8.91 -3.65 -4.85
N ILE A 24 7.72 -4.04 -5.33
CA ILE A 24 7.53 -4.62 -6.66
C ILE A 24 6.37 -3.89 -7.34
N GLN A 25 6.51 -3.58 -8.62
CA GLN A 25 5.44 -3.05 -9.46
C GLN A 25 5.35 -3.88 -10.73
N ARG A 26 4.17 -4.45 -11.01
CA ARG A 26 3.89 -5.20 -12.25
C ARG A 26 2.49 -4.86 -12.74
N GLY A 27 2.42 -4.12 -13.85
CA GLY A 27 1.15 -3.60 -14.36
C GLY A 27 0.44 -2.78 -13.29
N ASN A 28 -0.82 -3.11 -13.02
CA ASN A 28 -1.64 -2.45 -12.00
C ASN A 28 -1.44 -2.99 -10.58
N SER A 29 -0.56 -3.96 -10.37
CA SER A 29 -0.30 -4.54 -9.06
C SER A 29 0.99 -4.00 -8.45
N VAL A 30 0.91 -3.68 -7.15
CA VAL A 30 2.02 -3.15 -6.38
C VAL A 30 2.19 -3.97 -5.10
N TRP A 31 3.40 -4.42 -4.82
CA TRP A 31 3.69 -5.18 -3.61
C TRP A 31 4.50 -4.36 -2.61
N TYR A 32 4.15 -4.50 -1.34
CA TYR A 32 4.80 -3.89 -0.19
C TYR A 32 5.26 -4.97 0.79
N LYS A 33 6.19 -4.62 1.67
CA LYS A 33 6.36 -5.36 2.92
C LYS A 33 5.12 -5.16 3.78
N SER A 34 4.69 -6.22 4.45
CA SER A 34 3.51 -6.22 5.31
C SER A 34 3.61 -5.13 6.36
N PRO A 35 2.58 -4.27 6.50
CA PRO A 35 2.52 -3.31 7.59
C PRO A 35 2.19 -3.98 8.94
N PHE A 36 1.76 -5.25 8.93
CA PHE A 36 1.32 -5.98 10.13
C PHE A 36 2.42 -6.81 10.79
N ARG A 37 3.53 -7.06 10.09
CA ARG A 37 4.65 -7.86 10.58
C ARG A 37 5.95 -7.46 9.89
N THR A 38 7.06 -7.61 10.61
CA THR A 38 8.39 -7.43 10.03
C THR A 38 8.71 -8.59 9.10
N GLU A 39 8.83 -8.33 7.80
CA GLU A 39 9.20 -9.32 6.80
C GLU A 39 10.36 -8.86 5.90
N LYS A 40 11.11 -9.85 5.37
CA LYS A 40 12.21 -9.59 4.44
C LYS A 40 11.71 -9.36 3.02
N GLU A 41 10.78 -10.20 2.58
CA GLU A 41 10.19 -10.20 1.23
C GLU A 41 8.83 -9.49 1.22
N ALA A 42 8.48 -8.86 0.10
CA ALA A 42 7.19 -8.20 -0.07
C ALA A 42 6.07 -9.21 -0.32
N SER A 43 5.11 -9.30 0.61
CA SER A 43 3.96 -10.20 0.48
C SER A 43 2.61 -9.49 0.36
N PHE A 44 2.54 -8.19 0.67
CA PHE A 44 1.29 -7.44 0.67
C PHE A 44 1.01 -6.83 -0.70
N LYS A 45 0.00 -7.35 -1.41
CA LYS A 45 -0.39 -6.90 -2.75
C LYS A 45 -1.53 -5.88 -2.70
N VAL A 46 -1.34 -4.79 -3.43
CA VAL A 46 -2.31 -3.74 -3.73
C VAL A 46 -2.62 -3.75 -5.22
#